data_AF-W1XMJ2-F1
#
_entry.id   AF-W1XMJ2-F1
#
_cell.length_a   1.000
_cell.length_b   1.000
_cell.length_c   1.000
_cell.angle_alpha   90.00
_cell.angle_beta   90.00
_cell.angle_gamma   90.00
#
_symmetry.space_group_name_H-M   'P 1'
#
loop_
_entity.id
_entity.type
_entity.pdbx_description
1 polymer ?
#
loop_
_entity_poly.entity_id
_entity_poly.type
_entity_poly.pdbx_seq_one_letter_code
_entity_poly.pdbx_strand_id
1 'polypeptide(L)' 'DLTHLPAPTGKIFVSVYNIQDETGQFKPYPASNFSTAVPQSATAMLVTALKDSRWFIPLERQGLQNLLNERKIIRAAQE' A
#
# COMPACT_ATOMS: atom_id res chain seq x y z
N ASP A 1 -1.10 -11.89 -17.38
CA ASP A 1 -2.39 -11.20 -17.29
C ASP A 1 -2.22 -9.74 -16.86
N LEU A 2 -1.99 -9.46 -15.56
CA LEU A 2 -1.83 -8.08 -15.03
C LEU A 2 -0.77 -7.22 -15.73
N THR A 3 0.44 -7.75 -15.98
CA THR A 3 1.54 -7.00 -16.61
C THR A 3 1.38 -6.83 -18.12
N HIS A 4 0.48 -7.59 -18.74
CA HIS A 4 0.26 -7.62 -20.18
C HIS A 4 -1.04 -6.91 -20.58
N LEU A 5 -1.63 -6.13 -19.67
CA LEU A 5 -2.78 -5.29 -19.98
C LEU A 5 -2.43 -4.27 -21.08
N PRO A 6 -3.41 -3.93 -21.96
CA PRO A 6 -3.22 -2.85 -22.92
C PRO A 6 -2.94 -1.54 -22.19
N ALA A 7 -2.15 -0.66 -22.83
CA ALA A 7 -1.84 0.63 -22.24
C ALA A 7 -3.11 1.51 -22.18
N PRO A 8 -3.38 2.21 -21.07
CA PRO A 8 -4.45 3.19 -21.02
C PRO A 8 -4.08 4.44 -21.83
N THR A 9 -5.08 5.24 -22.21
CA THR A 9 -4.88 6.58 -22.78
C THR A 9 -4.11 7.52 -21.85
N GLY A 10 -4.22 7.30 -20.54
CA GLY A 10 -3.45 8.00 -19.52
C GLY A 10 -3.50 7.24 -18.19
N LYS A 11 -2.43 7.35 -17.40
CA LYS A 11 -2.40 6.72 -16.08
C LYS A 11 -3.30 7.46 -15.10
N ILE A 12 -3.96 6.71 -14.23
CA ILE A 12 -4.93 7.24 -13.27
C ILE A 12 -4.28 7.40 -11.90
N PHE A 13 -4.42 8.57 -11.27
CA PHE A 13 -3.99 8.78 -9.89
C PHE A 13 -4.96 8.11 -8.91
N VAL A 14 -4.43 7.33 -7.96
CA VAL A 14 -5.24 6.62 -6.96
C VAL A 14 -4.60 6.72 -5.58
N SER A 15 -5.41 6.88 -4.54
CA SER A 15 -4.96 6.84 -3.15
C SER A 15 -5.37 5.52 -2.51
N VAL A 16 -4.40 4.76 -2.00
CA VAL A 16 -4.65 3.52 -1.25
C VAL A 16 -4.38 3.79 0.22
N TYR A 17 -5.40 3.60 1.07
CA TYR A 17 -5.30 3.86 2.51
C TYR A 17 -4.86 2.62 3.27
N ASN A 18 -5.76 1.64 3.40
CA ASN A 18 -5.48 0.37 4.07
C ASN A 18 -6.41 -0.72 3.57
N ILE A 19 -5.89 -1.93 3.42
CA ILE A 19 -6.66 -3.17 3.28
C ILE A 19 -6.50 -3.91 4.59
N GLN A 20 -7.57 -3.97 5.36
CA GLN A 20 -7.61 -4.68 6.63
C GLN A 20 -7.93 -6.15 6.37
N ASP A 21 -7.30 -7.03 7.14
CA ASP A 21 -7.70 -8.41 7.21
C ASP A 21 -8.95 -8.53 8.10
N GLU A 22 -10.11 -8.65 7.46
CA GLU A 22 -11.40 -8.81 8.12
C GLU A 22 -11.80 -10.29 8.29
N THR A 23 -10.91 -11.25 8.01
CA THR A 23 -11.23 -12.68 8.13
C THR A 23 -11.37 -13.15 9.58
N GLY A 24 -10.72 -12.46 10.51
CA GLY A 24 -10.65 -12.83 11.93
C GLY A 24 -9.93 -14.16 12.19
N GLN A 25 -9.17 -14.68 11.22
CA GLN A 25 -8.58 -16.02 11.30
C GLN A 25 -7.15 -16.01 11.86
N PHE A 26 -6.89 -16.94 12.77
CA PHE A 26 -5.56 -17.23 13.32
C PHE A 26 -5.14 -18.66 12.99
N LYS A 27 -3.83 -18.92 13.00
CA LYS A 27 -3.30 -20.26 12.73
C LYS A 27 -3.61 -21.20 13.90
N PRO A 28 -3.95 -22.48 13.62
CA PRO A 28 -4.15 -23.48 14.68
C PRO A 28 -2.81 -23.91 15.32
N TYR A 29 -2.90 -24.62 16.44
CA TYR A 29 -1.76 -25.27 17.09
C TYR A 29 -0.97 -26.12 16.06
N PRO A 30 0.38 -26.08 16.05
CA PRO A 30 1.30 -25.56 17.07
C PRO A 30 1.73 -24.10 16.89
N ALA A 31 1.06 -23.32 16.04
CA ALA A 31 1.40 -21.91 15.86
C ALA A 31 1.09 -21.07 17.11
N SER A 32 1.77 -19.92 17.24
CA SER A 32 1.43 -18.93 18.27
C SER A 32 0.01 -18.40 18.06
N ASN A 33 -0.75 -18.22 19.16
CA ASN A 33 -2.11 -17.67 19.12
C ASN A 33 -2.21 -16.26 18.50
N PHE A 34 -1.08 -15.53 18.41
CA PHE A 34 -1.02 -14.23 17.74
C PHE A 34 -0.72 -14.31 16.23
N SER A 35 -0.48 -15.51 15.70
CA SER A 35 -0.18 -15.71 14.28
C SER A 35 -1.46 -15.67 13.46
N THR A 36 -1.64 -14.61 12.68
CA THR A 36 -2.75 -14.52 11.73
C THR A 36 -2.64 -15.59 10.65
N ALA A 37 -3.78 -16.10 10.19
CA ALA A 37 -3.82 -17.07 9.10
C ALA A 37 -3.51 -16.40 7.75
N VAL A 38 -3.90 -15.13 7.60
CA VAL A 38 -3.69 -14.32 6.40
C VAL A 38 -2.56 -13.28 6.64
N PRO A 39 -1.67 -13.03 5.66
CA PRO A 39 -0.66 -11.98 5.77
C PRO A 39 -1.26 -10.59 5.91
N GLN A 40 -0.69 -9.77 6.80
CA GLN A 40 -1.14 -8.39 7.06
C GLN A 40 -0.53 -7.35 6.09
N SER A 41 0.07 -7.79 4.99
CA SER A 41 0.76 -6.95 3.99
C SER A 41 -0.06 -6.68 2.73
N ALA A 42 -1.37 -6.96 2.76
CA ALA A 42 -2.27 -6.83 1.61
C ALA A 42 -2.24 -5.42 0.98
N THR A 43 -2.17 -4.36 1.79
CA THR A 43 -2.06 -2.98 1.30
C THR A 43 -0.84 -2.76 0.41
N ALA A 44 0.34 -3.24 0.83
CA ALA A 44 1.58 -3.10 0.07
C ALA A 44 1.55 -3.94 -1.22
N MET A 45 0.95 -5.15 -1.14
CA MET A 45 0.74 -6.00 -2.32
C MET A 45 -0.18 -5.31 -3.34
N LEU A 46 -1.28 -4.68 -2.92
CA LEU A 46 -2.15 -3.93 -3.82
C LEU A 46 -1.42 -2.76 -4.48
N VAL A 47 -0.69 -1.96 -3.71
CA VAL A 47 0.09 -0.83 -4.26
C VAL A 47 1.07 -1.31 -5.33
N THR A 48 1.71 -2.46 -5.10
CA THR A 48 2.62 -3.07 -6.08
C THR A 48 1.87 -3.53 -7.33
N ALA A 49 0.76 -4.24 -7.18
CA ALA A 49 -0.07 -4.68 -8.30
C ALA A 49 -0.60 -3.50 -9.14
N LEU A 50 -0.99 -2.40 -8.50
CA LEU A 50 -1.42 -1.17 -9.19
C LEU A 50 -0.27 -0.58 -10.03
N LYS A 51 0.98 -0.61 -9.53
CA LYS A 51 2.15 -0.19 -10.32
C LYS A 51 2.43 -1.15 -11.47
N ASP A 52 2.41 -2.46 -11.21
CA ASP A 52 2.71 -3.51 -12.19
C ASP A 52 1.71 -3.55 -13.35
N SER A 53 0.46 -3.16 -13.09
CA SER A 53 -0.55 -3.00 -14.14
C SER A 53 -0.14 -1.97 -15.20
N ARG A 54 0.67 -0.97 -14.84
CA ARG A 54 0.97 0.24 -15.63
C ARG A 54 -0.24 1.16 -15.88
N TRP A 55 -1.39 0.90 -15.25
CA TRP A 55 -2.59 1.71 -15.35
C TRP A 55 -2.65 2.86 -14.35
N PHE A 56 -2.00 2.70 -13.20
CA PHE A 56 -2.19 3.59 -12.07
C PHE A 56 -0.89 4.26 -11.62
N ILE A 57 -1.05 5.42 -10.98
CA ILE A 57 -0.01 6.10 -10.20
C ILE A 57 -0.51 6.14 -8.74
N PRO A 58 -0.08 5.19 -7.89
CA PRO A 58 -0.47 5.18 -6.49
C PRO A 58 0.17 6.35 -5.73
N LEU A 59 -0.65 7.06 -4.97
CA LEU A 59 -0.23 8.11 -4.06
C LEU A 59 0.00 7.53 -2.67
N GLU A 60 1.15 7.84 -2.08
CA GLU A 60 1.53 7.41 -0.73
C GLU A 60 0.59 8.03 0.31
N ARG A 61 -0.17 7.19 1.00
CA ARG A 61 -1.03 7.60 2.13
C ARG A 61 -0.65 6.96 3.45
N GLN A 62 -0.08 5.75 3.43
CA GLN A 62 0.32 5.03 4.64
C GLN A 62 1.39 5.81 5.41
N GLY A 63 2.39 6.34 4.71
CA GLY A 63 3.43 7.21 5.29
C GLY A 63 3.14 8.70 5.27
N LEU A 64 1.89 9.15 5.09
CA LEU A 64 1.59 10.58 4.84
C LEU A 64 2.11 11.50 5.94
N GLN A 65 1.98 11.11 7.22
CA GLN A 65 2.47 11.92 8.34
C GLN A 65 3.99 12.12 8.27
N ASN A 66 4.73 11.07 7.91
CA ASN A 66 6.19 11.15 7.76
C ASN A 66 6.54 12.10 6.61
N LEU A 67 5.84 12.01 5.48
CA LEU A 67 6.03 12.91 4.34
C LEU A 67 5.79 14.38 4.74
N LEU A 68 4.70 14.64 5.48
CA LEU A 68 4.38 15.99 5.95
C LEU A 68 5.43 16.52 6.93
N ASN A 69 5.97 15.66 7.79
CA ASN A 69 7.05 16.02 8.71
C ASN A 69 8.34 16.37 7.96
N GLU A 70 8.76 15.55 7.00
CA GLU A 70 9.93 15.82 6.15
C GLU A 70 9.79 17.16 5.40
N ARG A 71 8.62 17.43 4.83
CA ARG A 71 8.34 18.71 4.16
C ARG A 71 8.42 19.92 5.10
N LYS A 72 8.02 19.76 6.36
CA LYS A 72 8.16 20.82 7.38
C LYS A 72 9.62 21.10 7.71
N ILE A 73 10.42 20.04 7.89
CA ILE A 73 11.86 20.16 8.18
C ILE A 73 12.58 20.90 7.04
N ILE A 74 12.32 20.51 5.79
CA ILE A 74 12.92 21.16 4.62
C ILE A 74 12.58 22.66 4.57
N ARG A 75 11.33 23.04 4.85
CA ARG A 75 10.92 24.45 4.86
C ARG A 75 11.64 25.25 5.96
N ALA A 76 11.72 24.70 7.17
CA ALA A 76 12.39 25.36 8.29
C ALA A 76 13.91 25.51 8.09
N ALA A 77 14.53 24.64 7.28
CA ALA A 77 15.96 24.72 6.95
C ALA A 77 16.26 25.70 5.78
N GLN A 78 15.25 26.14 5.05
CA GLN A 78 15.37 27.13 3.97
C GLN A 78 15.08 28.56 4.43
N GLU A 79 14.52 28.72 5.63
CA GLU A 79 14.41 29.99 6.37
C GLU A 79 15.70 30.28 7.14
#